data_AF-A0A952YHT0-F1
#
_entry.id   AF-A0A952YHT0-F1
#
_cell.length_a   1.000
_cell.length_b   1.000
_cell.length_c   1.000
_cell.angle_alpha   90.00
_cell.angle_beta   90.00
_cell.angle_gamma   90.00
#
_symmetry.space_group_name_H-M   'P 1'
#
loop_
_entity.id
_entity.type
_entity.pdbx_description
1 polymer ?
#
loop_
_entity_poly.entity_id
_entity_poly.type
_entity_poly.pdbx_seq_one_letter_code
_entity_poly.pdbx_strand_id
1 'polypeptide(L)'
;MGNPTVVLAGAAALALSLGTAGAESTLDGWPSKTDYLSNDAPFVVFGVTPTRLNRDATQLKLAFIATESLSAVKVFPFVRAAPGERAPLQSPVQCGPRERGYWECALPVSDLLADLQGPHGELGLRIEAHGDPRELREHSTVVVVVPVGGEDRAPPHAQTVSIGKPVTPTSARLRPPRPTSKRRPAGTQ
;
A
#
# COMPACT_ATOMS: atom_id res chain seq x y z
N MET A 1 -37.10 52.72 38.13
CA MET A 1 -37.65 52.88 36.77
C MET A 1 -36.46 52.85 35.83
N GLY A 2 -36.24 51.95 34.89
CA GLY A 2 -36.93 50.75 34.42
C GLY A 2 -35.92 49.93 33.59
N ASN A 3 -36.21 48.64 33.42
CA ASN A 3 -35.61 47.66 32.51
C ASN A 3 -35.46 48.18 31.04
N PRO A 4 -34.61 47.60 30.15
CA PRO A 4 -34.62 46.16 29.88
C PRO A 4 -33.32 45.43 29.47
N THR A 5 -33.43 44.12 29.64
CA THR A 5 -32.72 43.01 29.00
C THR A 5 -32.67 43.14 27.47
N VAL A 6 -31.50 42.82 26.88
CA VAL A 6 -31.41 42.29 25.51
C VAL A 6 -30.52 41.04 25.53
N VAL A 7 -31.14 39.93 25.13
CA VAL A 7 -30.53 38.67 24.71
C VAL A 7 -30.28 38.79 23.21
N LEU A 8 -29.14 38.32 22.65
CA LEU A 8 -29.11 37.43 21.48
C LEU A 8 -27.69 37.08 20.99
N ALA A 9 -27.57 35.80 20.63
CA ALA A 9 -26.81 35.23 19.51
C ALA A 9 -25.28 35.44 19.53
N GLY A 10 -24.47 34.42 19.76
CA GLY A 10 -24.45 33.23 18.90
C GLY A 10 -23.56 33.49 17.69
N ALA A 11 -22.25 33.65 17.92
CA ALA A 11 -21.26 33.61 16.85
C ALA A 11 -20.68 32.19 16.82
N ALA A 12 -21.16 31.39 15.87
CA ALA A 12 -20.61 30.10 15.54
C ALA A 12 -19.14 30.26 15.18
N ALA A 13 -18.27 29.60 15.94
CA ALA A 13 -16.88 29.39 15.55
C ALA A 13 -16.87 28.54 14.29
N LEU A 14 -16.56 29.15 13.14
CA LEU A 14 -16.16 28.42 11.94
C LEU A 14 -14.80 27.80 12.22
N ALA A 15 -14.81 26.62 12.85
CA ALA A 15 -13.69 25.71 12.82
C ALA A 15 -13.45 25.33 11.36
N LEU A 16 -12.48 25.98 10.73
CA LEU A 16 -11.86 25.50 9.51
C LEU A 16 -11.29 24.12 9.83
N SER A 17 -12.05 23.09 9.50
CA SER A 17 -11.54 21.73 9.41
C SER A 17 -10.40 21.76 8.42
N LEU A 18 -9.16 21.80 8.92
CA LEU A 18 -8.03 21.32 8.15
C LEU A 18 -8.36 19.87 7.83
N GLY A 19 -8.87 19.65 6.62
CA GLY A 19 -8.85 18.35 6.01
C GLY A 19 -7.38 17.96 5.99
N THR A 20 -6.97 17.13 6.94
CA THR A 20 -5.80 16.28 6.75
C THR A 20 -6.09 15.52 5.48
N ALA A 21 -5.50 15.97 4.38
CA ALA A 21 -5.43 15.19 3.16
C ALA A 21 -4.80 13.87 3.59
N GLY A 22 -5.66 12.85 3.76
CA GLY A 22 -5.21 11.51 4.06
C GLY A 22 -4.34 11.13 2.88
N ALA A 23 -3.05 11.00 3.12
CA ALA A 23 -2.16 10.41 2.14
C ALA A 23 -2.76 9.04 1.79
N GLU A 24 -3.30 8.92 0.58
CA GLU A 24 -3.77 7.63 0.07
C GLU A 24 -2.60 6.67 0.11
N SER A 25 -2.78 5.55 0.81
CA SER A 25 -1.83 4.45 0.86
C SER A 25 -1.70 3.89 -0.55
N THR A 26 -0.65 4.29 -1.27
CA THR A 26 -0.28 3.61 -2.51
C THR A 26 0.34 2.29 -2.08
N LEU A 27 -0.26 1.17 -2.54
CA LEU A 27 0.14 -0.19 -2.17
C LEU A 27 1.67 -0.42 -2.28
N ASP A 28 2.35 0.32 -3.17
CA ASP A 28 3.81 0.34 -3.33
C ASP A 28 4.37 1.77 -3.32
N GLY A 29 4.03 2.55 -2.28
CA GLY A 29 4.33 3.98 -2.25
C GLY A 29 5.79 4.32 -1.98
N TRP A 30 6.44 5.06 -2.89
CA TRP A 30 7.72 5.72 -2.61
C TRP A 30 7.55 6.70 -1.44
N PRO A 31 8.54 6.86 -0.52
CA PRO A 31 9.86 6.22 -0.50
C PRO A 31 9.91 4.89 0.25
N SER A 32 8.78 4.30 0.63
CA SER A 32 8.77 2.96 1.23
C SER A 32 9.13 1.88 0.21
N LYS A 33 9.65 0.76 0.70
CA LYS A 33 10.02 -0.41 -0.12
C LYS A 33 9.39 -1.66 0.47
N THR A 34 8.91 -2.54 -0.39
CA THR A 34 8.29 -3.82 -0.01
C THR A 34 9.03 -4.96 -0.69
N ASP A 35 9.64 -5.84 0.12
CA ASP A 35 10.37 -7.02 -0.34
C ASP A 35 9.63 -8.29 0.08
N TYR A 36 9.28 -9.16 -0.88
CA TYR A 36 8.65 -10.45 -0.61
C TYR A 36 9.72 -11.54 -0.46
N LEU A 37 9.85 -12.11 0.75
CA LEU A 37 10.86 -13.13 1.05
C LEU A 37 10.37 -14.56 0.76
N SER A 38 9.09 -14.81 1.00
CA SER A 38 8.36 -16.02 0.62
C SER A 38 6.90 -15.62 0.43
N ASN A 39 6.25 -16.19 -0.59
CA ASN A 39 4.84 -15.96 -0.86
C ASN A 39 4.20 -17.28 -1.31
N ASP A 40 4.12 -18.20 -0.35
CA ASP A 40 3.57 -19.54 -0.57
C ASP A 40 2.05 -19.58 -0.29
N ALA A 41 1.49 -18.51 0.29
CA ALA A 41 0.06 -18.28 0.57
C ALA A 41 -0.66 -17.49 -0.54
N PRO A 42 -2.01 -17.50 -0.55
CA PRO A 42 -2.80 -16.61 -1.40
C PRO A 42 -2.42 -15.14 -1.21
N PHE A 43 -2.38 -14.41 -2.32
CA PHE A 43 -1.78 -13.08 -2.44
C PHE A 43 -2.24 -12.11 -1.34
N VAL A 44 -1.29 -11.65 -0.53
CA VAL A 44 -1.47 -10.47 0.32
C VAL A 44 -0.57 -9.36 -0.20
N VAL A 45 -1.16 -8.23 -0.55
CA VAL A 45 -0.40 -7.03 -0.91
C VAL A 45 -0.46 -6.06 0.25
N PHE A 46 0.71 -5.55 0.65
CA PHE A 46 0.88 -4.68 1.81
C PHE A 46 1.30 -3.28 1.37
N GLY A 47 0.66 -2.27 1.92
CA GLY A 47 1.05 -0.86 1.81
C GLY A 47 1.12 -0.21 3.17
N VAL A 48 1.86 0.90 3.29
CA VAL A 48 2.01 1.62 4.56
C VAL A 48 1.70 3.09 4.39
N THR A 49 1.16 3.71 5.45
CA THR A 49 0.89 5.15 5.49
C THR A 49 1.26 5.73 6.85
N PRO A 50 2.07 6.80 6.91
CA PRO A 50 2.76 7.43 5.77
C PRO A 50 3.92 6.57 5.21
N THR A 51 4.35 6.83 3.98
CA THR A 51 5.47 6.13 3.32
C THR A 51 6.85 6.67 3.72
N ARG A 52 6.89 7.69 4.59
CA ARG A 52 8.05 8.24 5.29
C ARG A 52 7.60 8.63 6.70
N LEU A 53 8.47 8.48 7.69
CA LEU A 53 8.19 8.86 9.07
C LEU A 53 9.10 9.98 9.55
N ASN A 54 8.53 10.85 10.38
CA ASN A 54 9.31 11.74 11.24
C ASN A 54 9.65 11.04 12.55
N ARG A 55 10.66 11.54 13.28
CA ARG A 55 11.11 10.97 14.56
C ARG A 55 10.07 11.06 15.68
N ASP A 56 9.13 11.99 15.57
CA ASP A 56 8.02 12.21 16.50
C ASP A 56 6.74 11.45 16.09
N ALA A 57 6.80 10.64 15.02
CA ALA A 57 5.66 9.83 14.63
C ALA A 57 5.29 8.84 15.74
N THR A 58 4.02 8.83 16.10
CA THR A 58 3.49 7.93 17.13
C THR A 58 2.92 6.65 16.55
N GLN A 59 2.49 6.70 15.28
CA GLN A 59 1.77 5.62 14.63
C GLN A 59 2.14 5.48 13.16
N LEU A 60 2.17 4.24 12.68
CA LEU A 60 2.19 3.87 11.27
C LEU A 60 0.96 3.01 10.96
N LYS A 61 0.30 3.23 9.83
CA LYS A 61 -0.76 2.34 9.35
C LYS A 61 -0.19 1.33 8.38
N LEU A 62 -0.47 0.06 8.61
CA LEU A 62 -0.29 -1.01 7.65
C LEU A 62 -1.64 -1.34 7.03
N ALA A 63 -1.77 -1.16 5.71
CA ALA A 63 -2.92 -1.58 4.95
C ALA A 63 -2.58 -2.86 4.18
N PHE A 64 -3.53 -3.79 4.08
CA PHE A 64 -3.35 -4.98 3.26
C PHE A 64 -4.65 -5.49 2.67
N ILE A 65 -4.52 -6.16 1.53
CA ILE A 65 -5.63 -6.83 0.84
C ILE A 65 -5.38 -8.32 0.90
N ALA A 66 -6.26 -9.06 1.55
CA ALA A 66 -6.24 -10.51 1.62
C ALA A 66 -7.19 -11.10 0.56
N THR A 67 -6.67 -11.91 -0.37
CA THR A 67 -7.52 -12.60 -1.35
C THR A 67 -8.22 -13.83 -0.76
N GLU A 68 -7.75 -14.32 0.38
CA GLU A 68 -8.31 -15.44 1.15
C GLU A 68 -8.33 -15.12 2.65
N SER A 69 -8.96 -15.99 3.45
CA SER A 69 -9.02 -15.82 4.90
C SER A 69 -7.67 -16.15 5.52
N LEU A 70 -7.16 -15.25 6.36
CA LEU A 70 -5.91 -15.37 7.10
C LEU A 70 -6.20 -15.82 8.53
N SER A 71 -5.54 -16.87 8.99
CA SER A 71 -5.59 -17.31 10.39
C SER A 71 -4.77 -16.41 11.32
N ALA A 72 -3.75 -15.73 10.78
CA ALA A 72 -2.97 -14.75 11.53
C ALA A 72 -2.23 -13.77 10.62
N VAL A 73 -2.10 -12.52 11.08
CA VAL A 73 -1.16 -11.52 10.55
C VAL A 73 -0.35 -10.98 11.72
N LYS A 74 0.94 -11.28 11.74
CA LYS A 74 1.90 -10.84 12.76
C LYS A 74 2.86 -9.85 12.14
N VAL A 75 3.06 -8.71 12.80
CA VAL A 75 3.99 -7.69 12.35
C VAL A 75 5.11 -7.56 13.38
N PHE A 76 6.34 -7.84 12.99
CA PHE A 76 7.54 -7.74 13.79
C PHE A 76 8.30 -6.47 13.38
N PRO A 77 8.11 -5.36 14.10
CA PRO A 77 8.76 -4.12 13.73
C PRO A 77 10.22 -4.11 14.21
N PHE A 78 11.06 -3.35 13.54
CA PHE A 78 12.47 -3.17 13.88
C PHE A 78 12.97 -1.81 13.38
N VAL A 79 14.10 -1.33 13.92
CA VAL A 79 14.78 -0.12 13.42
C VAL A 79 16.25 -0.37 13.16
N ARG A 80 16.80 0.36 12.20
CA ARG A 80 18.24 0.37 11.90
C ARG A 80 18.71 1.76 11.51
N ALA A 81 19.99 2.06 11.79
CA ALA A 81 20.57 3.35 11.48
C ALA A 81 20.88 3.50 9.98
N ALA A 82 21.23 2.39 9.31
CA ALA A 82 21.48 2.38 7.87
C ALA A 82 20.86 1.16 7.15
N PRO A 83 20.60 1.26 5.83
CA PRO A 83 20.11 0.15 5.04
C PRO A 83 21.05 -1.07 5.12
N GLY A 84 20.46 -2.25 5.31
CA GLY A 84 21.19 -3.52 5.35
C GLY A 84 21.88 -3.83 6.69
N GLU A 85 21.86 -2.92 7.66
CA GLU A 85 22.32 -3.22 9.01
C GLU A 85 21.40 -4.24 9.70
N ARG A 86 22.01 -5.01 10.62
CA ARG A 86 21.28 -5.98 11.42
C ARG A 86 20.44 -5.24 12.46
N ALA A 87 19.14 -5.55 12.49
CA ALA A 87 18.21 -5.02 13.48
C ALA A 87 17.57 -6.17 14.26
N PRO A 88 17.48 -6.10 15.59
CA PRO A 88 16.67 -7.04 16.36
C PRO A 88 15.19 -6.82 16.04
N LEU A 89 14.46 -7.92 15.84
CA LEU A 89 13.01 -7.86 15.74
C LEU A 89 12.41 -7.62 17.12
N GLN A 90 11.45 -6.71 17.19
CA GLN A 90 10.67 -6.49 18.41
C GLN A 90 9.55 -7.52 18.54
N SER A 91 8.86 -7.48 19.68
CA SER A 91 7.66 -8.27 19.90
C SER A 91 6.60 -8.00 18.83
N PRO A 92 5.89 -9.05 18.36
CA PRO A 92 4.95 -8.88 17.26
C PRO A 92 3.71 -8.11 17.69
N VAL A 93 3.31 -7.16 16.84
CA VAL A 93 1.97 -6.58 16.86
C VAL A 93 1.02 -7.55 16.16
N GLN A 94 -0.06 -7.92 16.84
CA GLN A 94 -1.08 -8.82 16.29
C GLN A 94 -2.07 -8.02 15.46
N CYS A 95 -2.01 -8.15 14.14
CA CYS A 95 -2.98 -7.56 13.22
C CYS A 95 -4.17 -8.49 12.95
N GLY A 96 -4.20 -9.66 13.63
CA GLY A 96 -5.35 -10.55 13.80
C GLY A 96 -5.49 -11.62 12.71
N PRO A 97 -6.36 -12.62 12.94
CA PRO A 97 -7.01 -13.30 11.82
C PRO A 97 -7.85 -12.30 11.04
N ARG A 98 -7.96 -12.48 9.73
CA ARG A 98 -8.72 -11.60 8.84
C ARG A 98 -9.44 -12.40 7.77
N GLU A 99 -10.66 -12.00 7.47
CA GLU A 99 -11.36 -12.52 6.30
C GLU A 99 -10.81 -11.90 5.02
N ARG A 100 -11.30 -12.36 3.88
CA ARG A 100 -11.03 -11.73 2.58
C ARG A 100 -11.39 -10.24 2.59
N GLY A 101 -10.57 -9.45 1.90
CA GLY A 101 -10.83 -8.03 1.66
C GLY A 101 -9.71 -7.11 2.14
N TYR A 102 -10.07 -5.83 2.30
CA TYR A 102 -9.16 -4.78 2.72
C TYR A 102 -9.17 -4.61 4.24
N TRP A 103 -7.98 -4.44 4.82
CA TRP A 103 -7.80 -4.27 6.25
C TRP A 103 -6.73 -3.22 6.55
N GLU A 104 -6.89 -2.56 7.69
CA GLU A 104 -5.87 -1.70 8.28
C GLU A 104 -5.47 -2.21 9.67
N CYS A 105 -4.19 -2.03 9.99
CA CYS A 105 -3.62 -2.28 11.31
C CYS A 105 -2.80 -1.07 11.75
N ALA A 106 -3.12 -0.52 12.91
CA ALA A 106 -2.36 0.56 13.52
C ALA A 106 -1.14 -0.03 14.26
N LEU A 107 0.04 0.45 13.94
CA LEU A 107 1.30 0.06 14.56
C LEU A 107 1.80 1.23 15.42
N PRO A 108 1.90 1.07 16.76
CA PRO A 108 2.57 2.07 17.58
C PRO A 108 4.08 2.04 17.29
N VAL A 109 4.66 3.19 17.00
CA VAL A 109 6.08 3.29 16.59
C VAL A 109 6.90 4.24 17.45
N SER A 110 6.30 5.00 18.37
CA SER A 110 7.01 6.00 19.17
C SER A 110 8.24 5.45 19.90
N ASP A 111 8.06 4.37 20.65
CA ASP A 111 9.10 3.79 21.49
C ASP A 111 10.21 3.19 20.62
N LEU A 112 9.81 2.55 19.53
CA LEU A 112 10.73 1.97 18.57
C LEU A 112 11.55 3.04 17.83
N LEU A 113 10.94 4.17 17.48
CA LEU A 113 11.64 5.29 16.87
C LEU A 113 12.57 5.97 17.87
N ALA A 114 12.30 5.93 19.18
CA ALA A 114 13.19 6.47 20.20
C ALA A 114 14.54 5.72 20.24
N ASP A 115 14.56 4.43 19.89
CA ASP A 115 15.77 3.59 19.87
C ASP A 115 16.76 3.91 18.73
N LEU A 116 16.35 4.67 17.72
CA LEU A 116 17.25 5.09 16.64
C LEU A 116 18.36 6.00 17.17
N GLN A 117 19.61 5.69 16.81
CA GLN A 117 20.77 6.53 17.13
C GLN A 117 21.00 7.54 16.00
N GLY A 118 20.54 8.78 16.17
CA GLY A 118 20.73 9.88 15.21
C GLY A 118 19.49 10.27 14.39
N PRO A 119 19.49 11.42 13.70
CA PRO A 119 18.27 12.02 13.15
C PRO A 119 17.63 11.25 11.99
N HIS A 120 18.33 10.25 11.44
CA HIS A 120 17.90 9.45 10.30
C HIS A 120 17.97 7.96 10.61
N GLY A 121 17.22 7.16 9.85
CA GLY A 121 17.29 5.71 9.90
C GLY A 121 16.17 5.08 9.06
N GLU A 122 15.90 3.81 9.35
CA GLU A 122 14.81 3.06 8.74
C GLU A 122 13.98 2.37 9.82
N LEU A 123 12.66 2.44 9.68
CA LEU A 123 11.71 1.57 10.35
C LEU A 123 11.41 0.41 9.39
N GLY A 124 11.63 -0.81 9.83
CA GLY A 124 11.27 -2.01 9.08
C GLY A 124 10.14 -2.77 9.76
N LEU A 125 9.33 -3.45 8.94
CA LEU A 125 8.25 -4.34 9.35
C LEU A 125 8.48 -5.69 8.69
N ARG A 126 8.80 -6.73 9.46
CA ARG A 126 8.68 -8.11 8.97
C ARG A 126 7.25 -8.58 9.25
N ILE A 127 6.52 -8.91 8.21
CA ILE A 127 5.12 -9.30 8.26
C ILE A 127 5.04 -10.78 7.95
N GLU A 128 4.41 -11.54 8.82
CA GLU A 128 4.12 -12.96 8.65
C GLU A 128 2.60 -13.13 8.58
N ALA A 129 2.11 -13.51 7.41
CA ALA A 129 0.70 -13.79 7.16
C ALA A 129 0.52 -15.29 6.95
N HIS A 130 -0.44 -15.87 7.66
CA HIS A 130 -0.75 -17.31 7.62
C HIS A 130 -2.18 -17.52 7.13
N GLY A 131 -2.37 -18.43 6.16
CA GLY A 131 -3.68 -18.93 5.72
C GLY A 131 -4.19 -20.04 6.63
N ASP A 132 -4.86 -21.05 6.08
CA ASP A 132 -5.36 -22.19 6.86
C ASP A 132 -4.17 -22.96 7.50
N PRO A 133 -4.11 -23.10 8.84
CA PRO A 133 -3.06 -23.85 9.51
C PRO A 133 -3.02 -25.34 9.14
N ARG A 134 -4.07 -25.89 8.54
CA ARG A 134 -4.09 -27.26 7.99
C ARG A 134 -3.32 -27.36 6.68
N GLU A 135 -3.17 -26.25 5.97
CA GLU A 135 -2.41 -26.15 4.73
C GLU A 135 -1.01 -25.60 5.03
N LEU A 136 -0.05 -26.50 5.25
CA LEU A 136 1.33 -26.17 5.66
C LEU A 136 2.08 -25.20 4.74
N ARG A 137 1.55 -24.89 3.55
CA ARG A 137 2.16 -24.01 2.56
C ARG A 137 1.54 -22.60 2.52
N GLU A 138 0.49 -22.32 3.27
CA GLU A 138 -0.14 -21.01 3.23
C GLU A 138 0.54 -20.02 4.18
N HIS A 139 1.73 -19.58 3.79
CA HIS A 139 2.47 -18.58 4.54
C HIS A 139 3.14 -17.56 3.61
N SER A 140 3.09 -16.28 4.00
CA SER A 140 3.75 -15.18 3.30
C SER A 140 4.62 -14.42 4.29
N THR A 141 5.87 -14.16 3.91
CA THR A 141 6.79 -13.30 4.66
C THR A 141 7.19 -12.11 3.81
N VAL A 142 6.83 -10.92 4.29
CA VAL A 142 7.09 -9.65 3.59
C VAL A 142 7.89 -8.74 4.51
N VAL A 143 8.82 -7.97 3.96
CA VAL A 143 9.52 -6.91 4.67
C VAL A 143 9.16 -5.58 4.04
N VAL A 144 8.58 -4.68 4.83
CA VAL A 144 8.35 -3.29 4.42
C VAL A 144 9.35 -2.39 5.13
N VAL A 145 9.99 -1.47 4.41
CA VAL A 145 10.95 -0.51 4.95
C VAL A 145 10.45 0.90 4.69
N VAL A 146 10.43 1.71 5.74
CA VAL A 146 9.99 3.10 5.74
C VAL A 146 11.15 3.98 6.21
N PRO A 147 11.62 4.95 5.41
CA PRO A 147 12.67 5.86 5.85
C PRO A 147 12.17 6.76 6.98
N VAL A 148 13.05 6.99 7.94
CA VAL A 148 12.82 7.87 9.10
C VAL A 148 13.74 9.08 9.01
N GLY A 149 13.15 10.26 9.07
CA GLY A 149 13.87 11.54 9.03
C GLY A 149 14.39 11.93 7.63
N GLY A 150 14.69 13.22 7.48
CA GLY A 150 15.20 13.82 6.24
C GLY A 150 14.11 14.45 5.37
N GLU A 151 14.46 15.54 4.68
CA GLU A 151 13.62 16.18 3.66
C GLU A 151 13.42 15.26 2.45
N ASP A 152 12.35 15.52 1.69
CA ASP A 152 12.07 14.89 0.40
C ASP A 152 13.17 15.26 -0.61
N ARG A 153 14.29 14.56 -0.56
CA ARG A 153 15.10 14.42 -1.77
C ARG A 153 14.33 13.51 -2.71
N ALA A 154 13.58 14.15 -3.61
CA ALA A 154 13.07 13.50 -4.82
C ALA A 154 14.20 12.65 -5.44
N PRO A 155 13.91 11.41 -5.87
CA PRO A 155 14.94 10.52 -6.38
C PRO A 155 15.64 11.16 -7.59
N PRO A 156 16.98 11.04 -7.75
CA PRO A 156 17.70 11.57 -8.92
C PRO A 156 17.36 10.88 -10.26
N HIS A 157 16.32 10.05 -10.32
CA HIS A 157 15.90 9.33 -11.52
C HIS A 157 14.37 9.27 -11.65
N ALA A 158 13.69 10.42 -11.69
CA ALA A 158 12.50 10.51 -12.52
C ALA A 158 12.96 10.49 -13.98
N GLN A 159 13.31 9.30 -14.49
CA GLN A 159 13.42 9.11 -15.92
C GLN A 159 12.01 9.25 -16.46
N THR A 160 11.70 10.43 -16.99
CA THR A 160 10.63 10.60 -17.95
C THR A 160 10.86 9.58 -19.05
N VAL A 161 10.15 8.45 -18.98
CA VAL A 161 9.99 7.58 -20.13
C VAL A 161 9.31 8.44 -21.18
N SER A 162 10.10 8.97 -22.09
CA SER A 162 9.59 9.56 -23.32
C SER A 162 8.97 8.40 -24.06
N ILE A 163 7.65 8.22 -23.88
CA ILE A 163 6.86 7.35 -24.73
C ILE A 163 7.13 7.86 -26.15
N GLY A 164 7.81 7.01 -26.92
CA GLY A 164 8.13 7.28 -28.32
C GLY A 164 6.86 7.72 -29.05
N LYS A 165 7.06 8.61 -30.03
CA LYS A 165 6.04 9.23 -30.88
C LYS A 165 4.83 8.31 -31.11
N PRO A 166 3.58 8.85 -31.07
CA PRO A 166 2.40 8.06 -31.34
C PRO A 166 2.56 7.33 -32.68
N VAL A 167 2.59 6.00 -32.62
CA VAL A 167 2.51 5.15 -33.81
C VAL A 167 1.09 5.24 -34.34
N THR A 168 0.95 5.90 -35.48
CA THR A 168 -0.31 5.97 -36.24
C THR A 168 -0.81 4.54 -36.50
N PRO A 169 -2.04 4.18 -36.13
CA PRO A 169 -2.59 2.88 -36.48
C PRO A 169 -2.72 2.80 -38.01
N THR A 170 -1.89 1.98 -38.65
CA THR A 170 -2.05 1.57 -40.05
C THR A 170 -3.41 0.90 -40.19
N SER A 171 -4.33 1.53 -40.92
CA SER A 171 -5.61 0.92 -41.31
C SER A 171 -5.35 -0.43 -41.97
N ALA A 172 -5.77 -1.51 -41.29
CA ALA A 172 -5.82 -2.82 -41.87
C ALA A 172 -6.77 -2.80 -43.08
N ARG A 173 -6.21 -3.03 -44.26
CA ARG A 173 -6.94 -3.16 -45.52
C ARG A 173 -7.80 -4.42 -45.42
N LEU A 174 -9.11 -4.25 -45.23
CA LEU A 174 -10.11 -5.32 -45.32
C LEU A 174 -9.92 -6.05 -46.65
N ARG A 175 -9.52 -7.32 -46.57
CA ARG A 175 -9.46 -8.22 -47.72
C ARG A 175 -10.90 -8.69 -48.00
N PRO A 176 -11.45 -8.48 -49.20
CA PRO A 176 -12.82 -8.91 -49.49
C PRO A 176 -12.90 -10.46 -49.50
N PRO A 177 -14.04 -11.03 -49.09
CA PRO A 177 -14.24 -12.48 -49.09
C PRO A 177 -14.27 -13.05 -50.51
N ARG A 178 -13.69 -14.25 -50.64
CA ARG A 178 -13.60 -15.03 -51.87
C ARG A 178 -15.00 -15.51 -52.29
N PRO A 179 -15.43 -15.34 -53.55
CA PRO A 179 -16.73 -15.85 -53.98
C PRO A 179 -16.74 -17.39 -53.97
N THR A 180 -17.77 -17.95 -53.33
CA THR A 180 -18.08 -19.38 -53.30
C THR A 180 -18.64 -19.81 -54.66
N SER A 181 -17.95 -20.74 -55.32
CA SER A 181 -18.41 -21.35 -56.57
C SER A 181 -19.55 -22.34 -56.26
N LYS A 182 -20.74 -22.04 -56.77
CA LYS A 182 -21.92 -22.92 -56.81
C LYS A 182 -21.61 -24.13 -57.69
N ARG A 183 -21.42 -25.31 -57.09
CA ARG A 183 -21.45 -26.59 -57.83
C ARG A 183 -22.92 -26.98 -58.03
N ARG A 184 -23.36 -26.98 -59.28
CA ARG A 184 -24.70 -27.39 -59.73
C ARG A 184 -24.84 -28.91 -59.57
N PRO A 185 -25.98 -29.43 -59.08
CA PRO A 185 -26.25 -30.86 -59.09
C PRO A 185 -26.62 -31.30 -60.52
N ALA A 186 -25.98 -32.35 -61.01
CA ALA A 186 -26.47 -33.10 -62.16
C ALA A 186 -27.36 -34.23 -61.61
N GLY A 187 -28.63 -34.19 -61.98
CA GLY A 187 -29.58 -35.27 -61.76
C GLY A 187 -29.36 -36.41 -62.77
N THR A 188 -29.51 -37.62 -62.24
CA THR A 188 -30.34 -38.73 -62.74
C THR A 188 -30.24 -39.15 -64.22
N GLN A 189 -29.77 -40.38 -64.45
CA GLN A 189 -30.58 -41.51 -64.93
C GLN A 189 -29.91 -42.83 -64.54
#